data_AF-A0AA42Z2B6-F1
#
_entry.id   AF-A0AA42Z2B6-F1
#
_cell.length_a   1.000
_cell.length_b   1.000
_cell.length_c   1.000
_cell.angle_alpha   90.00
_cell.angle_beta   90.00
_cell.angle_gamma   90.00
#
_symmetry.space_group_name_H-M   'P 1'
#
loop_
_entity.id
_entity.type
_entity.pdbx_description
1 polymer ?
#
loop_
_entity_poly.entity_id
_entity_poly.type
_entity_poly.pdbx_seq_one_letter_code
_entity_poly.pdbx_strand_id
1 'polypeptide(L)'
;MHLSSSLRITIAVLALAAGTAIAVELPESVSDCLMCHEDPDLVLELGDGSELPLFVDGETWAESVHAEQLICTDCHEAYDDDHPMGRSFANNRDYSLQSYETCKACHFDTYTRTLESVHYELLRDGLEMAPVCTDCHGAHEIANPHRKQAMISRSCASCHTEIYETYASSVHGSALVRNDNQDVPACTDCHTAHTIRDPTTARFHVASPEICVGCHGDAELMAPYGIPTDVATTYLSDFHGVTASLSRLEEGDPRQVVVTCVDCHGAHDMPSPAIVGDEKMKEKVAATCASCHEDASVDFPAAWLSHYRPSLSHAPLVYLVDLFYRIFIPFIIVGLALQVLLHLFRLATGR
;
A
#
# COMPACT_ATOMS: atom_id res chain seq x y z
N MET A 1 38.03 -8.64 -82.20
CA MET A 1 39.11 -8.89 -81.23
C MET A 1 38.86 -8.02 -80.02
N HIS A 2 39.09 -8.58 -78.84
CA HIS A 2 38.98 -8.02 -77.48
C HIS A 2 37.66 -8.15 -76.72
N LEU A 3 37.79 -9.04 -75.72
CA LEU A 3 36.92 -9.45 -74.62
C LEU A 3 36.58 -8.30 -73.67
N SER A 4 35.47 -8.45 -72.93
CA SER A 4 35.41 -8.39 -71.45
C SER A 4 33.95 -8.43 -71.01
N SER A 5 33.38 -9.60 -70.70
CA SER A 5 33.02 -10.03 -69.34
C SER A 5 32.91 -8.90 -68.29
N SER A 6 31.69 -8.59 -67.87
CA SER A 6 31.42 -7.79 -66.67
C SER A 6 30.58 -8.62 -65.70
N LEU A 7 31.28 -9.24 -64.77
CA LEU A 7 30.81 -10.00 -63.62
C LEU A 7 29.93 -9.09 -62.74
N ARG A 8 28.67 -9.48 -62.51
CA ARG A 8 27.81 -8.84 -61.51
C ARG A 8 28.25 -9.31 -60.13
N ILE A 9 28.98 -8.47 -59.41
CA ILE A 9 29.30 -8.67 -57.99
C ILE A 9 28.10 -8.19 -57.18
N THR A 10 27.35 -9.13 -56.63
CA THR A 10 26.33 -8.87 -55.61
C THR A 10 27.04 -8.65 -54.28
N ILE A 11 27.18 -7.39 -53.85
CA ILE A 11 27.67 -7.07 -52.49
C ILE A 11 26.50 -7.30 -51.53
N ALA A 12 26.54 -8.42 -50.81
CA ALA A 12 25.71 -8.63 -49.64
C ALA A 12 26.30 -7.83 -48.48
N VAL A 13 25.65 -6.74 -48.09
CA VAL A 13 25.96 -6.01 -46.86
C VAL A 13 25.35 -6.82 -45.71
N LEU A 14 26.17 -7.66 -45.07
CA LEU A 14 25.85 -8.26 -43.78
C LEU A 14 26.08 -7.17 -42.72
N ALA A 15 25.01 -6.54 -42.24
CA ALA A 15 25.07 -5.69 -41.06
C ALA A 15 25.13 -6.58 -39.81
N LEU A 16 26.34 -6.86 -39.31
CA LEU A 16 26.51 -7.33 -37.94
C LEU A 16 26.28 -6.13 -37.02
N ALA A 17 25.06 -6.02 -36.48
CA ALA A 17 24.84 -5.26 -35.26
C ALA A 17 25.33 -6.11 -34.08
N ALA A 18 26.64 -6.08 -33.84
CA ALA A 18 27.18 -6.49 -32.56
C ALA A 18 26.79 -5.40 -31.56
N GLY A 19 25.75 -5.66 -30.76
CA GLY A 19 25.48 -4.88 -29.57
C GLY A 19 26.67 -5.08 -28.63
N THR A 20 27.56 -4.09 -28.57
CA THR A 20 28.54 -4.01 -27.50
C THR A 20 27.76 -3.73 -26.23
N ALA A 21 27.64 -4.73 -25.36
CA ALA A 21 27.33 -4.48 -23.96
C ALA A 21 28.37 -3.46 -23.47
N ILE A 22 27.91 -2.25 -23.13
CA ILE A 22 28.75 -1.26 -22.51
C ILE A 22 28.94 -1.78 -21.08
N ALA A 23 30.12 -2.29 -20.77
CA ALA A 23 30.48 -2.60 -19.39
C ALA A 23 30.36 -1.29 -18.60
N VAL A 24 29.56 -1.29 -17.53
CA VAL A 24 29.44 -0.13 -16.65
C VAL A 24 30.79 0.07 -15.97
N GLU A 25 31.42 1.20 -16.22
CA GLU A 25 32.72 1.54 -15.64
C GLU A 25 32.50 2.02 -14.20
N LEU A 26 32.82 1.17 -13.22
CA LEU A 26 32.68 1.47 -11.80
C LEU A 26 33.79 2.43 -11.32
N PRO A 27 33.55 3.21 -10.25
CA PRO A 27 34.62 4.00 -9.62
C PRO A 27 35.78 3.10 -9.19
N GLU A 28 37.03 3.57 -9.35
CA GLU A 28 38.26 2.81 -9.03
C GLU A 28 38.23 2.24 -7.61
N SER A 29 37.80 3.04 -6.63
CA SER A 29 37.67 2.60 -5.23
C SER A 29 36.64 1.49 -4.99
N VAL A 30 35.60 1.42 -5.83
CA VAL A 30 34.61 0.32 -5.77
C VAL A 30 35.20 -0.94 -6.40
N SER A 31 35.90 -0.79 -7.53
CA SER A 31 36.59 -1.90 -8.19
C SER A 31 37.63 -2.56 -7.28
N ASP A 32 38.37 -1.78 -6.48
CA ASP A 32 39.34 -2.31 -5.52
C ASP A 32 38.70 -3.25 -4.48
N CYS A 33 37.52 -2.91 -3.96
CA CYS A 33 36.77 -3.77 -3.04
C CYS A 33 36.28 -5.05 -3.73
N LEU A 34 35.74 -4.90 -4.95
CA LEU A 34 35.19 -6.02 -5.72
C LEU A 34 36.26 -7.01 -6.20
N MET A 35 37.55 -6.64 -6.23
CA MET A 35 38.64 -7.58 -6.52
C MET A 35 38.61 -8.85 -5.65
N CYS A 36 38.10 -8.74 -4.42
CA CYS A 36 37.88 -9.88 -3.54
C CYS A 36 36.38 -10.15 -3.30
N HIS A 37 35.55 -9.11 -3.18
CA HIS A 37 34.13 -9.27 -2.85
C HIS A 37 33.24 -9.71 -4.02
N GLU A 38 33.75 -9.82 -5.25
CA GLU A 38 33.03 -10.43 -6.37
C GLU A 38 33.19 -11.97 -6.42
N ASP A 39 33.92 -12.58 -5.47
CA ASP A 39 34.05 -14.03 -5.37
C ASP A 39 32.79 -14.65 -4.71
N PRO A 40 32.00 -15.50 -5.42
CA PRO A 40 30.79 -16.11 -4.87
C PRO A 40 31.06 -17.09 -3.73
N ASP A 41 32.29 -17.59 -3.59
CA ASP A 41 32.70 -18.52 -2.55
C ASP A 41 33.26 -17.78 -1.30
N LEU A 42 33.34 -16.44 -1.32
CA LEU A 42 33.83 -15.67 -0.19
C LEU A 42 32.79 -15.59 0.93
N VAL A 43 33.13 -16.18 2.08
CA VAL A 43 32.27 -16.24 3.27
C VAL A 43 33.02 -15.86 4.54
N LEU A 44 32.27 -15.37 5.52
CA LEU A 44 32.72 -15.19 6.90
C LEU A 44 32.05 -16.23 7.81
N GLU A 45 32.84 -17.01 8.55
CA GLU A 45 32.31 -17.91 9.57
C GLU A 45 31.88 -17.11 10.83
N LEU A 46 30.65 -17.33 11.28
CA LEU A 46 30.05 -16.64 12.42
C LEU A 46 30.14 -17.47 13.71
N GLY A 47 29.80 -16.84 14.85
CA GLY A 47 29.94 -17.47 16.18
C GLY A 47 29.09 -18.73 16.40
N ASP A 48 28.01 -18.90 15.65
CA ASP A 48 27.14 -20.08 15.66
C ASP A 48 27.54 -21.16 14.63
N GLY A 49 28.61 -20.91 13.87
CA GLY A 49 29.08 -21.77 12.78
C GLY A 49 28.31 -21.60 11.47
N SER A 50 27.39 -20.63 11.38
CA SER A 50 26.80 -20.25 10.09
C SER A 50 27.80 -19.43 9.26
N GLU A 51 27.64 -19.50 7.94
CA GLU A 51 28.46 -18.74 6.99
C GLU A 51 27.66 -17.52 6.51
N LEU A 52 28.27 -16.34 6.58
CA LEU A 52 27.76 -15.11 5.99
C LEU A 52 28.43 -14.89 4.63
N PRO A 53 27.69 -14.93 3.51
CA PRO A 53 28.22 -14.58 2.21
C PRO A 53 28.70 -13.12 2.18
N LEU A 54 29.93 -12.91 1.71
CA LEU A 54 30.50 -11.57 1.50
C LEU A 54 30.49 -11.15 0.03
N PHE A 55 29.93 -11.99 -0.84
CA PHE A 55 29.78 -11.76 -2.27
C PHE A 55 28.89 -10.53 -2.55
N VAL A 56 29.37 -9.68 -3.46
CA VAL A 56 28.66 -8.54 -4.03
C VAL A 56 28.83 -8.60 -5.54
N ASP A 57 27.70 -8.66 -6.25
CA ASP A 57 27.68 -8.58 -7.71
C ASP A 57 27.86 -7.13 -8.17
N GLY A 58 28.96 -6.85 -8.87
CA GLY A 58 29.30 -5.50 -9.31
C GLY A 58 28.29 -4.90 -10.29
N GLU A 59 27.67 -5.74 -11.13
CA GLU A 59 26.62 -5.33 -12.07
C GLU A 59 25.34 -4.92 -11.33
N THR A 60 24.91 -5.72 -10.35
CA THR A 60 23.75 -5.40 -9.52
C THR A 60 24.00 -4.17 -8.64
N TRP A 61 25.21 -4.02 -8.07
CA TRP A 61 25.56 -2.80 -7.33
C TRP A 61 25.45 -1.57 -8.22
N ALA A 62 25.92 -1.61 -9.47
CA ALA A 62 25.83 -0.49 -10.42
C ALA A 62 24.38 -0.04 -10.69
N GLU A 63 23.38 -0.90 -10.50
CA GLU A 63 21.96 -0.55 -10.65
C GLU A 63 21.35 0.08 -9.38
N SER A 64 22.04 0.01 -8.25
CA SER A 64 21.61 0.57 -6.98
C SER A 64 21.47 2.09 -7.06
N VAL A 65 20.50 2.63 -6.32
CA VAL A 65 20.31 4.09 -6.21
C VAL A 65 21.49 4.80 -5.56
N HIS A 66 22.38 4.06 -4.90
CA HIS A 66 23.57 4.59 -4.24
C HIS A 66 24.82 4.60 -5.13
N ALA A 67 24.85 3.84 -6.22
CA ALA A 67 26.07 3.58 -6.99
C ALA A 67 26.70 4.83 -7.63
N GLU A 68 25.87 5.81 -7.99
CA GLU A 68 26.34 7.06 -8.63
C GLU A 68 26.98 8.04 -7.64
N GLN A 69 26.71 7.91 -6.34
CA GLN A 69 27.04 8.92 -5.33
C GLN A 69 27.89 8.41 -4.17
N LEU A 70 27.85 7.11 -3.90
CA LEU A 70 28.49 6.49 -2.75
C LEU A 70 29.46 5.41 -3.19
N ILE A 71 30.50 5.22 -2.38
CA ILE A 71 31.47 4.13 -2.48
C ILE A 71 31.29 3.18 -1.29
N CYS A 72 31.92 2.00 -1.34
CA CYS A 72 31.75 0.96 -0.33
C CYS A 72 32.03 1.48 1.10
N THR A 73 33.11 2.25 1.26
CA THR A 73 33.56 2.79 2.55
C THR A 73 32.66 3.88 3.14
N ASP A 74 31.73 4.47 2.37
CA ASP A 74 30.75 5.42 2.90
C ASP A 74 29.71 4.72 3.79
N CYS A 75 29.42 3.44 3.52
CA CYS A 75 28.56 2.61 4.37
C CYS A 75 29.37 1.70 5.31
N HIS A 76 30.55 1.27 4.84
CA HIS A 76 31.50 0.40 5.53
C HIS A 76 32.62 1.21 6.20
N GLU A 77 32.27 2.28 6.92
CA GLU A 77 33.23 3.23 7.55
C GLU A 77 34.23 2.55 8.50
N ALA A 78 33.87 1.39 9.06
CA ALA A 78 34.68 0.66 10.03
C ALA A 78 35.86 -0.12 9.42
N TYR A 79 35.99 -0.13 8.09
CA TYR A 79 36.97 -0.93 7.38
C TYR A 79 37.96 -0.02 6.60
N ASP A 80 39.22 0.00 7.03
CA ASP A 80 40.31 0.84 6.50
C ASP A 80 41.45 0.01 5.85
N ASP A 81 42.56 0.69 5.52
CA ASP A 81 43.61 0.30 4.56
C ASP A 81 44.28 -1.09 4.77
N ASP A 82 44.05 -1.79 5.89
CA ASP A 82 44.57 -3.14 6.20
C ASP A 82 43.44 -4.16 6.52
N HIS A 83 42.31 -4.12 5.81
CA HIS A 83 41.15 -5.04 5.97
C HIS A 83 41.57 -6.53 5.95
N PRO A 84 41.64 -7.22 7.11
CA PRO A 84 40.44 -7.83 7.68
C PRO A 84 40.48 -7.87 9.21
N MET A 85 39.59 -7.16 9.91
CA MET A 85 39.41 -7.38 11.36
C MET A 85 37.99 -7.18 11.90
N GLY A 86 37.60 -8.12 12.78
CA GLY A 86 37.49 -7.79 14.20
C GLY A 86 36.09 -7.84 14.83
N ARG A 87 35.02 -7.88 14.04
CA ARG A 87 33.67 -8.11 14.58
C ARG A 87 33.26 -9.54 14.33
N SER A 88 33.23 -10.31 15.41
CA SER A 88 32.52 -11.59 15.42
C SER A 88 31.06 -11.28 15.70
N PHE A 89 30.20 -11.68 14.78
CA PHE A 89 28.75 -11.67 14.97
C PHE A 89 28.32 -13.05 15.45
N ALA A 90 27.31 -13.08 16.31
CA ALA A 90 26.80 -14.35 16.82
C ALA A 90 26.19 -15.20 15.68
N ASN A 91 25.46 -14.55 14.77
CA ASN A 91 24.80 -15.16 13.62
C ASN A 91 24.45 -14.08 12.58
N ASN A 92 23.88 -14.50 11.44
CA ASN A 92 23.51 -13.61 10.35
C ASN A 92 22.54 -12.50 10.78
N ARG A 93 21.64 -12.79 11.73
CA ARG A 93 20.66 -11.80 12.20
C ARG A 93 21.30 -10.73 13.06
N ASP A 94 22.20 -11.11 13.95
CA ASP A 94 23.00 -10.20 14.77
C ASP A 94 23.81 -9.22 13.90
N TYR A 95 24.37 -9.71 12.79
CA TYR A 95 25.01 -8.85 11.78
C TYR A 95 24.06 -7.79 11.22
N SER A 96 22.86 -8.17 10.75
CA SER A 96 21.88 -7.23 10.20
C SER A 96 21.44 -6.19 11.25
N LEU A 97 21.18 -6.61 12.49
CA LEU A 97 20.77 -5.75 13.59
C LEU A 97 21.86 -4.77 14.03
N GLN A 98 23.13 -5.12 13.91
CA GLN A 98 24.23 -4.20 14.21
C GLN A 98 24.56 -3.27 13.03
N SER A 99 24.28 -3.70 11.80
CA SER A 99 24.71 -2.98 10.59
C SER A 99 23.67 -1.98 10.07
N TYR A 100 22.38 -2.20 10.30
CA TYR A 100 21.33 -1.33 9.73
C TYR A 100 21.38 0.13 10.21
N GLU A 101 22.03 0.41 11.36
CA GLU A 101 22.17 1.78 11.87
C GLU A 101 23.02 2.67 10.95
N THR A 102 23.86 2.11 10.08
CA THR A 102 24.63 2.90 9.10
C THR A 102 23.72 3.78 8.23
N CYS A 103 22.52 3.27 7.90
CA CYS A 103 21.53 3.99 7.11
C CYS A 103 21.09 5.32 7.76
N LYS A 104 21.13 5.41 9.10
CA LYS A 104 20.73 6.60 9.86
C LYS A 104 21.62 7.81 9.59
N ALA A 105 22.89 7.61 9.21
CA ALA A 105 23.83 8.69 8.95
C ALA A 105 23.31 9.64 7.85
N CYS A 106 22.66 9.08 6.84
CA CYS A 106 22.09 9.82 5.71
C CYS A 106 20.55 9.87 5.75
N HIS A 107 19.88 8.79 6.16
CA HIS A 107 18.41 8.66 6.19
C HIS A 107 17.83 8.88 7.59
N PHE A 108 18.31 9.91 8.30
CA PHE A 108 17.92 10.18 9.68
C PHE A 108 16.40 10.34 9.87
N ASP A 109 15.72 11.11 9.01
CA ASP A 109 14.27 11.33 9.09
C ASP A 109 13.50 10.01 8.94
N THR A 110 13.81 9.21 7.92
CA THR A 110 13.21 7.89 7.72
C THR A 110 13.49 6.96 8.89
N TYR A 111 14.73 6.91 9.38
CA TYR A 111 15.10 6.12 10.55
C TYR A 111 14.29 6.54 11.77
N THR A 112 14.12 7.83 12.03
CA THR A 112 13.33 8.28 13.19
C THR A 112 11.86 7.91 13.10
N ARG A 113 11.30 7.86 11.88
CA ARG A 113 9.92 7.41 11.66
C ARG A 113 9.74 5.93 11.98
N THR A 114 10.71 5.08 11.64
CA THR A 114 10.58 3.63 11.94
C THR A 114 10.53 3.34 13.42
N LEU A 115 11.08 4.22 14.28
CA LEU A 115 10.98 4.10 15.73
C LEU A 115 9.55 4.21 16.26
N GLU A 116 8.62 4.73 15.46
CA GLU A 116 7.19 4.81 15.77
C GLU A 116 6.39 3.62 15.19
N SER A 117 7.05 2.66 14.54
CA SER A 117 6.40 1.51 13.92
C SER A 117 6.25 0.33 14.88
N VAL A 118 5.21 -0.47 14.66
CA VAL A 118 4.98 -1.74 15.37
C VAL A 118 6.14 -2.71 15.19
N HIS A 119 6.83 -2.69 14.04
CA HIS A 119 8.03 -3.51 13.82
C HIS A 119 9.17 -3.11 14.77
N TYR A 120 9.38 -1.81 14.99
CA TYR A 120 10.38 -1.37 15.96
C TYR A 120 9.97 -1.67 17.41
N GLU A 121 8.69 -1.52 17.74
CA GLU A 121 8.17 -1.91 19.06
C GLU A 121 8.45 -3.39 19.34
N LEU A 122 8.16 -4.28 18.39
CA LEU A 122 8.45 -5.71 18.48
C LEU A 122 9.96 -5.98 18.60
N LEU A 123 10.79 -5.28 17.82
CA LEU A 123 12.24 -5.41 17.89
C LEU A 123 12.76 -5.03 19.28
N ARG A 124 12.32 -3.90 19.82
CA ARG A 124 12.68 -3.41 21.16
C ARG A 124 12.24 -4.37 22.25
N ASP A 125 11.09 -5.02 22.07
CA ASP A 125 10.54 -6.00 23.01
C ASP A 125 11.23 -7.37 22.91
N GLY A 126 12.27 -7.50 22.06
CA GLY A 126 13.15 -8.66 21.98
C GLY A 126 12.83 -9.61 20.83
N LEU A 127 11.87 -9.27 19.95
CA LEU A 127 11.64 -10.05 18.74
C LEU A 127 12.67 -9.69 17.68
N GLU A 128 13.84 -10.33 17.76
CA GLU A 128 14.98 -10.07 16.85
C GLU A 128 14.59 -10.22 15.37
N MET A 129 13.61 -11.05 15.05
CA MET A 129 13.11 -11.28 13.68
C MET A 129 12.27 -10.12 13.10
N ALA A 130 11.95 -9.10 13.89
CA ALA A 130 11.23 -7.92 13.37
C ALA A 130 12.09 -7.16 12.35
N PRO A 131 11.53 -6.74 11.20
CA PRO A 131 12.35 -6.29 10.07
C PRO A 131 13.08 -4.97 10.34
N VAL A 132 14.31 -4.87 9.82
CA VAL A 132 15.13 -3.66 9.71
C VAL A 132 15.29 -3.23 8.25
N CYS A 133 16.00 -2.13 7.99
CA CYS A 133 16.14 -1.52 6.66
C CYS A 133 16.53 -2.53 5.57
N THR A 134 17.50 -3.39 5.86
CA THR A 134 18.05 -4.37 4.91
C THR A 134 17.08 -5.52 4.59
N ASP A 135 16.15 -5.83 5.48
CA ASP A 135 15.17 -6.90 5.24
C ASP A 135 14.14 -6.51 4.18
N CYS A 136 13.89 -5.21 4.01
CA CYS A 136 12.94 -4.68 3.03
C CYS A 136 13.63 -4.14 1.76
N HIS A 137 14.78 -3.48 1.91
CA HIS A 137 15.48 -2.77 0.83
C HIS A 137 16.69 -3.51 0.26
N GLY A 138 17.16 -4.59 0.89
CA GLY A 138 18.46 -5.18 0.59
C GLY A 138 19.60 -4.32 1.13
N ALA A 139 20.83 -4.65 0.73
CA ALA A 139 22.03 -3.96 1.21
C ALA A 139 22.83 -3.31 0.06
N HIS A 140 23.06 -4.05 -1.03
CA HIS A 140 23.90 -3.60 -2.14
C HIS A 140 23.09 -3.39 -3.44
N GLU A 141 21.85 -3.87 -3.47
CA GLU A 141 20.92 -3.85 -4.60
C GLU A 141 19.72 -2.92 -4.34
N ILE A 142 19.93 -1.87 -3.55
CA ILE A 142 18.86 -0.96 -3.09
C ILE A 142 18.23 -0.27 -4.30
N ALA A 143 17.01 -0.70 -4.62
CA ALA A 143 16.25 -0.19 -5.74
C ALA A 143 15.38 1.01 -5.35
N ASN A 144 15.03 1.85 -6.33
CA ASN A 144 14.05 2.92 -6.12
C ASN A 144 12.65 2.32 -5.90
N PRO A 145 12.03 2.50 -4.71
CA PRO A 145 10.75 1.88 -4.38
C PRO A 145 9.60 2.42 -5.24
N HIS A 146 9.74 3.61 -5.84
CA HIS A 146 8.70 4.22 -6.67
C HIS A 146 8.62 3.64 -8.09
N ARG A 147 9.53 2.73 -8.49
CA ARG A 147 9.50 2.16 -9.84
C ARG A 147 8.37 1.16 -10.06
N LYS A 148 8.05 0.32 -9.07
CA LYS A 148 6.96 -0.68 -9.16
C LYS A 148 6.40 -1.02 -7.79
N GLN A 149 5.12 -0.70 -7.55
CA GLN A 149 4.45 -0.98 -6.26
C GLN A 149 4.41 -2.48 -5.93
N ALA A 150 4.31 -3.35 -6.95
CA ALA A 150 4.32 -4.80 -6.77
C ALA A 150 5.62 -5.33 -6.14
N MET A 151 6.75 -4.60 -6.23
CA MET A 151 7.98 -4.98 -5.53
C MET A 151 7.84 -4.78 -4.02
N ILE A 152 7.19 -3.70 -3.59
CA ILE A 152 6.99 -3.40 -2.16
C ILE A 152 6.16 -4.50 -1.50
N SER A 153 5.07 -4.94 -2.15
CA SER A 153 4.23 -6.02 -1.62
C SER A 153 5.00 -7.34 -1.48
N ARG A 154 6.00 -7.59 -2.32
CA ARG A 154 6.88 -8.78 -2.21
C ARG A 154 7.79 -8.71 -0.99
N SER A 155 8.32 -7.54 -0.63
CA SER A 155 9.11 -7.39 0.60
C SER A 155 8.29 -7.77 1.83
N CYS A 156 7.02 -7.35 1.90
CA CYS A 156 6.11 -7.75 2.97
C CYS A 156 5.84 -9.26 2.98
N ALA A 157 5.72 -9.89 1.79
CA ALA A 157 5.43 -11.31 1.63
C ALA A 157 6.54 -12.25 2.14
N SER A 158 7.77 -11.75 2.29
CA SER A 158 8.91 -12.51 2.83
C SER A 158 8.65 -13.03 4.25
N CYS A 159 7.86 -12.29 5.04
CA CYS A 159 7.44 -12.70 6.38
C CYS A 159 5.91 -12.86 6.48
N HIS A 160 5.12 -12.08 5.75
CA HIS A 160 3.65 -12.11 5.79
C HIS A 160 3.04 -12.89 4.62
N THR A 161 3.53 -14.11 4.38
CA THR A 161 3.17 -14.90 3.19
C THR A 161 1.67 -15.20 3.09
N GLU A 162 1.05 -15.66 4.18
CA GLU A 162 -0.38 -16.03 4.19
C GLU A 162 -1.30 -14.83 3.90
N ILE A 163 -0.97 -13.67 4.48
CA ILE A 163 -1.72 -12.43 4.22
C ILE A 163 -1.48 -11.94 2.80
N TYR A 164 -0.26 -12.05 2.28
CA TYR A 164 0.04 -11.70 0.89
C TYR A 164 -0.75 -12.58 -0.09
N GLU A 165 -0.86 -13.89 0.14
CA GLU A 165 -1.65 -14.79 -0.70
C GLU A 165 -3.14 -14.41 -0.70
N THR A 166 -3.66 -14.06 0.48
CA THR A 166 -5.03 -13.56 0.63
C THR A 166 -5.23 -12.28 -0.17
N TYR A 167 -4.34 -11.29 0.01
CA TYR A 167 -4.34 -10.04 -0.74
C TYR A 167 -4.25 -10.26 -2.26
N ALA A 168 -3.34 -11.11 -2.71
CA ALA A 168 -3.13 -11.42 -4.13
C ALA A 168 -4.37 -12.07 -4.79
N SER A 169 -5.27 -12.67 -3.98
CA SER A 169 -6.55 -13.21 -4.45
C SER A 169 -7.69 -12.18 -4.49
N SER A 170 -7.53 -11.05 -3.81
CA SER A 170 -8.51 -9.95 -3.77
C SER A 170 -8.57 -9.17 -5.09
N VAL A 171 -9.56 -8.28 -5.22
CA VAL A 171 -9.67 -7.40 -6.39
C VAL A 171 -8.46 -6.46 -6.54
N HIS A 172 -7.95 -5.90 -5.44
CA HIS A 172 -6.77 -5.03 -5.48
C HIS A 172 -5.51 -5.82 -5.81
N GLY A 173 -5.22 -6.90 -5.08
CA GLY A 173 -4.01 -7.68 -5.32
C GLY A 173 -4.01 -8.40 -6.67
N SER A 174 -5.17 -8.88 -7.14
CA SER A 174 -5.26 -9.44 -8.49
C SER A 174 -4.99 -8.39 -9.56
N ALA A 175 -5.46 -7.15 -9.38
CA ALA A 175 -5.17 -6.06 -10.31
C ALA A 175 -3.69 -5.64 -10.29
N LEU A 176 -3.07 -5.53 -9.10
CA LEU A 176 -1.67 -5.15 -8.96
C LEU A 176 -0.73 -6.24 -9.48
N VAL A 177 -0.91 -7.48 -9.01
CA VAL A 177 0.05 -8.57 -9.22
C VAL A 177 -0.13 -9.24 -10.57
N ARG A 178 -1.38 -9.41 -11.04
CA ARG A 178 -1.65 -10.16 -12.29
C ARG A 178 -1.81 -9.27 -13.51
N ASN A 179 -2.38 -8.07 -13.32
CA ASN A 179 -2.68 -7.16 -14.42
C ASN A 179 -1.70 -5.98 -14.51
N ASP A 180 -0.70 -5.91 -13.61
CA ASP A 180 0.28 -4.82 -13.51
C ASP A 180 -0.36 -3.42 -13.39
N ASN A 181 -1.59 -3.35 -12.87
CA ASN A 181 -2.30 -2.10 -12.67
C ASN A 181 -1.73 -1.37 -11.45
N GLN A 182 -1.18 -0.18 -11.63
CA GLN A 182 -0.61 0.63 -10.54
C GLN A 182 -1.63 1.60 -9.89
N ASP A 183 -2.88 1.61 -10.38
CA ASP A 183 -3.96 2.45 -9.83
C ASP A 183 -4.63 1.83 -8.59
N VAL A 184 -4.12 0.70 -8.10
CA VAL A 184 -4.67 -0.03 -6.95
C VAL A 184 -3.63 -0.09 -5.82
N PRO A 185 -4.08 -0.14 -4.55
CA PRO A 185 -3.17 -0.02 -3.42
C PRO A 185 -2.30 -1.27 -3.24
N ALA A 186 -1.02 -1.07 -2.92
CA ALA A 186 -0.11 -2.05 -2.32
C ALA A 186 -0.22 -2.02 -0.78
N CYS A 187 0.56 -2.89 -0.11
CA CYS A 187 0.55 -3.00 1.35
C CYS A 187 0.81 -1.66 2.05
N THR A 188 1.73 -0.86 1.51
CA THR A 188 2.16 0.41 2.09
C THR A 188 1.16 1.54 1.90
N ASP A 189 0.25 1.45 0.94
CA ASP A 189 -0.80 2.47 0.77
C ASP A 189 -1.83 2.40 1.91
N CYS A 190 -2.02 1.21 2.49
CA CYS A 190 -2.88 0.99 3.65
C CYS A 190 -2.13 1.06 4.99
N HIS A 191 -0.94 0.45 5.06
CA HIS A 191 -0.20 0.31 6.33
C HIS A 191 0.92 1.34 6.52
N THR A 192 1.23 2.16 5.52
CA THR A 192 2.49 2.94 5.41
C THR A 192 3.73 2.03 5.34
N ALA A 193 4.91 2.59 5.08
CA ALA A 193 6.16 1.81 5.02
C ALA A 193 7.02 1.97 6.29
N HIS A 194 7.25 3.22 6.69
CA HIS A 194 8.19 3.56 7.77
C HIS A 194 7.51 4.02 9.06
N THR A 195 6.17 4.01 9.13
CA THR A 195 5.39 4.42 10.31
C THR A 195 4.24 3.43 10.56
N ILE A 196 4.51 2.15 10.33
CA ILE A 196 3.49 1.10 10.34
C ILE A 196 2.88 1.01 11.74
N ARG A 197 1.61 1.40 11.86
CA ARG A 197 0.86 1.29 13.10
C ARG A 197 0.39 -0.16 13.31
N ASP A 198 0.20 -0.56 14.56
CA ASP A 198 -0.34 -1.88 14.88
C ASP A 198 -1.75 -2.04 14.28
N PRO A 199 -1.91 -2.94 13.27
CA PRO A 199 -3.17 -3.11 12.57
C PRO A 199 -4.23 -3.89 13.38
N THR A 200 -3.85 -4.46 14.53
CA THR A 200 -4.74 -5.21 15.42
C THR A 200 -5.49 -4.31 16.41
N THR A 201 -5.11 -3.05 16.52
CA THR A 201 -5.71 -2.10 17.46
C THR A 201 -7.08 -1.62 16.97
N ALA A 202 -8.02 -1.43 17.90
CA ALA A 202 -9.31 -0.83 17.59
C ALA A 202 -9.16 0.61 17.04
N ARG A 203 -8.11 1.32 17.45
CA ARG A 203 -7.78 2.64 16.90
C ARG A 203 -7.45 2.58 15.41
N PHE A 204 -6.66 1.59 14.95
CA PHE A 204 -6.40 1.41 13.52
C PHE A 204 -7.67 1.03 12.77
N HIS A 205 -8.44 0.09 13.33
CA HIS A 205 -9.71 -0.35 12.76
C HIS A 205 -10.68 0.82 12.51
N VAL A 206 -10.96 1.63 13.52
CA VAL A 206 -11.89 2.76 13.42
C VAL A 206 -11.36 3.88 12.49
N ALA A 207 -10.04 3.99 12.31
CA ALA A 207 -9.42 4.93 11.36
C ALA A 207 -9.42 4.42 9.92
N SER A 208 -9.62 3.12 9.69
CA SER A 208 -9.54 2.49 8.36
C SER A 208 -10.40 3.13 7.25
N PRO A 209 -11.60 3.72 7.52
CA PRO A 209 -12.37 4.35 6.45
C PRO A 209 -11.63 5.48 5.74
N GLU A 210 -10.75 6.22 6.43
CA GLU A 210 -9.96 7.29 5.81
C GLU A 210 -8.99 6.77 4.75
N ILE A 211 -8.42 5.58 4.98
CA ILE A 211 -7.52 4.91 4.03
C ILE A 211 -8.30 4.57 2.75
N CYS A 212 -9.47 3.95 2.89
CA CYS A 212 -10.28 3.53 1.76
C CYS A 212 -10.80 4.74 0.96
N VAL A 213 -11.27 5.78 1.65
CA VAL A 213 -11.82 6.99 1.03
C VAL A 213 -10.75 7.82 0.33
N GLY A 214 -9.47 7.70 0.71
CA GLY A 214 -8.36 8.34 0.01
C GLY A 214 -8.32 8.02 -1.49
N CYS A 215 -8.66 6.79 -1.87
CA CYS A 215 -8.76 6.36 -3.27
C CYS A 215 -10.22 6.30 -3.76
N HIS A 216 -11.12 5.72 -2.97
CA HIS A 216 -12.53 5.53 -3.39
C HIS A 216 -13.37 6.81 -3.35
N GLY A 217 -12.85 7.90 -2.76
CA GLY A 217 -13.43 9.24 -2.86
C GLY A 217 -12.86 10.09 -4.00
N ASP A 218 -11.80 9.62 -4.67
CA ASP A 218 -11.15 10.34 -5.77
C ASP A 218 -11.87 10.08 -7.10
N ALA A 219 -12.50 11.12 -7.63
CA ALA A 219 -13.30 11.03 -8.85
C ALA A 219 -12.46 10.80 -10.10
N GLU A 220 -11.23 11.29 -10.14
CA GLU A 220 -10.33 11.10 -11.27
C GLU A 220 -9.81 9.66 -11.30
N LEU A 221 -9.40 9.14 -10.15
CA LEU A 221 -8.93 7.76 -10.01
C LEU A 221 -10.04 6.73 -10.27
N MET A 222 -11.26 6.97 -9.78
CA MET A 222 -12.36 6.01 -9.89
C MET A 222 -13.10 6.04 -11.23
N ALA A 223 -13.04 7.13 -11.98
CA ALA A 223 -13.77 7.30 -13.24
C ALA A 223 -13.48 6.19 -14.29
N PRO A 224 -12.22 5.79 -14.55
CA PRO A 224 -11.91 4.71 -15.49
C PRO A 224 -12.53 3.36 -15.11
N TYR A 225 -12.77 3.14 -13.82
CA TYR A 225 -13.30 1.90 -13.27
C TYR A 225 -14.82 1.92 -13.11
N GLY A 226 -15.47 3.06 -13.36
CA GLY A 226 -16.91 3.23 -13.17
C GLY A 226 -17.36 3.07 -11.72
N ILE A 227 -16.45 3.28 -10.76
CA ILE A 227 -16.73 3.18 -9.33
C ILE A 227 -17.28 4.53 -8.85
N PRO A 228 -18.48 4.58 -8.24
CA PRO A 228 -19.01 5.81 -7.68
C PRO A 228 -18.16 6.30 -6.49
N THR A 229 -17.92 7.60 -6.39
CA THR A 229 -17.17 8.20 -5.27
C THR A 229 -18.04 8.70 -4.13
N ASP A 230 -19.36 8.66 -4.30
CA ASP A 230 -20.32 8.99 -3.25
C ASP A 230 -20.32 7.95 -2.12
N VAL A 231 -19.62 6.81 -2.27
CA VAL A 231 -19.46 5.75 -1.27
C VAL A 231 -19.04 6.27 0.10
N ALA A 232 -18.12 7.25 0.14
CA ALA A 232 -17.69 7.88 1.38
C ALA A 232 -18.86 8.64 2.04
N THR A 233 -19.60 9.41 1.24
CA THR A 233 -20.72 10.22 1.74
C THR A 233 -21.90 9.36 2.17
N THR A 234 -22.19 8.28 1.45
CA THR A 234 -23.29 7.37 1.77
C THR A 234 -22.97 6.54 3.00
N TYR A 235 -21.72 6.07 3.15
CA TYR A 235 -21.25 5.42 4.37
C TYR A 235 -21.34 6.35 5.59
N LEU A 236 -20.77 7.54 5.50
CA LEU A 236 -20.77 8.50 6.62
C LEU A 236 -22.17 8.98 7.00
N SER A 237 -23.15 8.83 6.11
CA SER A 237 -24.57 9.14 6.39
C SER A 237 -25.34 7.97 7.01
N ASP A 238 -24.77 6.77 7.03
CA ASP A 238 -25.39 5.59 7.62
C ASP A 238 -25.09 5.46 9.12
N PHE A 239 -25.82 4.57 9.80
CA PHE A 239 -25.66 4.35 11.24
C PHE A 239 -24.26 3.86 11.62
N HIS A 240 -23.63 3.01 10.81
CA HIS A 240 -22.28 2.52 11.05
C HIS A 240 -21.25 3.64 10.90
N GLY A 241 -21.31 4.42 9.83
CA GLY A 241 -20.38 5.52 9.56
C GLY A 241 -20.51 6.69 10.53
N VAL A 242 -21.74 7.01 10.98
CA VAL A 242 -21.95 8.00 12.05
C VAL A 242 -21.35 7.50 13.37
N THR A 243 -21.60 6.24 13.73
CA THR A 243 -21.06 5.66 14.98
C THR A 243 -19.54 5.56 14.95
N ALA A 244 -18.95 5.20 13.81
CA ALA A 244 -17.51 5.19 13.61
C ALA A 244 -16.90 6.59 13.77
N SER A 245 -17.55 7.60 13.18
CA SER A 245 -17.08 8.99 13.24
C SER A 245 -17.15 9.56 14.66
N LEU A 246 -18.20 9.24 15.43
CA LEU A 246 -18.30 9.64 16.83
C LEU A 246 -17.25 8.93 17.69
N SER A 247 -17.03 7.63 17.47
CA SER A 247 -16.07 6.83 18.25
C SER A 247 -14.62 7.30 18.06
N ARG A 248 -14.27 7.85 16.89
CA ARG A 248 -12.94 8.47 16.66
C ARG A 248 -12.68 9.69 17.53
N LEU A 249 -13.72 10.39 17.96
CA LEU A 249 -13.62 11.61 18.75
C LEU A 249 -13.54 11.32 20.26
N GLU A 250 -13.80 10.08 20.68
CA GLU A 250 -13.71 9.69 22.08
C GLU A 250 -12.24 9.52 22.51
N GLU A 251 -11.89 10.05 23.69
CA GLU A 251 -10.60 9.79 24.32
C GLU A 251 -10.58 8.38 24.92
N GLY A 252 -9.74 7.50 24.38
CA GLY A 252 -9.54 6.14 24.87
C GLY A 252 -9.76 5.07 23.79
N ASP A 253 -9.84 3.82 24.22
CA ASP A 253 -10.11 2.69 23.31
C ASP A 253 -11.63 2.63 23.00
N PRO A 254 -12.05 2.49 21.73
CA PRO A 254 -13.46 2.45 21.35
C PRO A 254 -14.21 1.37 22.14
N ARG A 255 -15.22 1.77 22.93
CA ARG A 255 -15.96 0.86 23.83
C ARG A 255 -17.03 0.02 23.14
N GLN A 256 -17.37 0.33 21.88
CA GLN A 256 -18.48 -0.27 21.15
C GLN A 256 -17.99 -0.88 19.83
N VAL A 257 -18.71 -1.90 19.35
CA VAL A 257 -18.48 -2.48 18.03
C VAL A 257 -18.80 -1.40 16.99
N VAL A 258 -17.77 -0.93 16.32
CA VAL A 258 -17.86 -0.01 15.19
C VAL A 258 -17.73 -0.85 13.93
N VAL A 259 -18.63 -0.66 12.95
CA VAL A 259 -18.52 -1.32 11.64
C VAL A 259 -17.91 -0.32 10.66
N THR A 260 -16.86 -0.74 9.98
CA THR A 260 -16.03 0.01 9.04
C THR A 260 -16.05 -0.65 7.66
N CYS A 261 -15.34 -0.04 6.70
CA CYS A 261 -15.24 -0.56 5.34
C CYS A 261 -14.74 -2.01 5.33
N VAL A 262 -13.73 -2.33 6.15
CA VAL A 262 -13.07 -3.65 6.16
C VAL A 262 -13.94 -4.75 6.77
N ASP A 263 -14.92 -4.42 7.61
CA ASP A 263 -15.83 -5.41 8.19
C ASP A 263 -16.83 -5.95 7.16
N CYS A 264 -17.19 -5.11 6.18
CA CYS A 264 -18.09 -5.47 5.09
C CYS A 264 -17.35 -5.97 3.85
N HIS A 265 -16.26 -5.29 3.49
CA HIS A 265 -15.51 -5.58 2.26
C HIS A 265 -14.33 -6.52 2.47
N GLY A 266 -13.91 -6.81 3.70
CA GLY A 266 -12.66 -7.51 3.99
C GLY A 266 -11.46 -6.56 4.02
N ALA A 267 -10.45 -6.88 4.83
CA ALA A 267 -9.23 -6.07 4.96
C ALA A 267 -8.16 -6.45 3.93
N HIS A 268 -7.95 -7.76 3.74
CA HIS A 268 -7.02 -8.33 2.76
C HIS A 268 -7.74 -9.21 1.72
N ASP A 269 -8.99 -9.61 1.95
CA ASP A 269 -9.78 -10.47 1.08
C ASP A 269 -10.91 -9.72 0.36
N MET A 270 -10.64 -8.54 -0.21
CA MET A 270 -11.65 -7.69 -0.88
C MET A 270 -12.28 -8.38 -2.09
N PRO A 271 -13.49 -8.95 -1.96
CA PRO A 271 -14.10 -9.69 -3.04
C PRO A 271 -14.80 -8.70 -3.98
N SER A 272 -14.87 -9.04 -5.26
CA SER A 272 -15.63 -8.26 -6.24
C SER A 272 -16.67 -9.17 -6.91
N PRO A 273 -17.86 -8.64 -7.27
CA PRO A 273 -18.82 -9.41 -8.07
C PRO A 273 -18.20 -9.93 -9.37
N ALA A 274 -17.22 -9.21 -9.93
CA ALA A 274 -16.46 -9.65 -11.09
C ALA A 274 -15.61 -10.91 -10.84
N ILE A 275 -15.26 -11.19 -9.58
CA ILE A 275 -14.44 -12.35 -9.17
C ILE A 275 -15.31 -13.50 -8.67
N VAL A 276 -16.27 -13.21 -7.78
CA VAL A 276 -17.06 -14.25 -7.10
C VAL A 276 -18.43 -14.50 -7.74
N GLY A 277 -18.91 -13.58 -8.57
CA GLY A 277 -20.26 -13.59 -9.15
C GLY A 277 -21.32 -12.95 -8.24
N ASP A 278 -22.35 -12.37 -8.85
CA ASP A 278 -23.36 -11.56 -8.15
C ASP A 278 -24.12 -12.34 -7.06
N GLU A 279 -24.54 -13.57 -7.34
CA GLU A 279 -25.32 -14.37 -6.37
C GLU A 279 -24.49 -14.75 -5.14
N LYS A 280 -23.25 -15.20 -5.34
CA LYS A 280 -22.33 -15.48 -4.23
C LYS A 280 -21.97 -14.20 -3.47
N MET A 281 -21.88 -13.06 -4.15
CA MET A 281 -21.65 -11.78 -3.48
C MET A 281 -22.83 -11.43 -2.57
N LYS A 282 -24.07 -11.58 -3.03
CA LYS A 282 -25.26 -11.36 -2.18
C LYS A 282 -25.26 -12.26 -0.95
N GLU A 283 -24.92 -13.53 -1.12
CA GLU A 283 -24.79 -14.48 0.00
C GLU A 283 -23.69 -14.04 0.98
N LYS A 284 -22.51 -13.63 0.49
CA LYS A 284 -21.40 -13.16 1.35
C LYS A 284 -21.79 -11.89 2.11
N VAL A 285 -22.47 -10.94 1.46
CA VAL A 285 -22.97 -9.71 2.12
C VAL A 285 -24.00 -10.04 3.19
N ALA A 286 -24.98 -10.89 2.89
CA ALA A 286 -25.99 -11.30 3.87
C ALA A 286 -25.38 -12.00 5.09
N ALA A 287 -24.42 -12.91 4.87
CA ALA A 287 -23.67 -13.56 5.93
C ALA A 287 -22.88 -12.56 6.79
N THR A 288 -22.34 -11.51 6.16
CA THR A 288 -21.62 -10.44 6.87
C THR A 288 -22.56 -9.64 7.77
N CYS A 289 -23.75 -9.27 7.28
CA CYS A 289 -24.79 -8.64 8.12
C CYS A 289 -25.21 -9.54 9.28
N ALA A 290 -25.35 -10.84 9.05
CA ALA A 290 -25.76 -11.82 10.05
C ALA A 290 -24.75 -12.00 11.20
N SER A 291 -23.49 -11.56 11.03
CA SER A 291 -22.49 -11.57 12.11
C SER A 291 -22.89 -10.71 13.31
N CYS A 292 -23.69 -9.67 13.08
CA CYS A 292 -24.16 -8.74 14.09
C CYS A 292 -25.69 -8.67 14.19
N HIS A 293 -26.40 -9.07 13.13
CA HIS A 293 -27.86 -9.08 13.06
C HIS A 293 -28.39 -10.52 12.97
N GLU A 294 -28.73 -11.11 14.11
CA GLU A 294 -29.10 -12.53 14.25
C GLU A 294 -30.22 -13.01 13.28
N ASP A 295 -31.16 -12.12 12.94
CA ASP A 295 -32.28 -12.41 12.04
C ASP A 295 -32.09 -11.89 10.60
N ALA A 296 -30.86 -11.52 10.20
CA ALA A 296 -30.59 -11.02 8.85
C ALA A 296 -30.76 -12.12 7.79
N SER A 297 -31.84 -12.03 7.01
CA SER A 297 -32.06 -12.89 5.84
C SER A 297 -31.21 -12.48 4.64
N VAL A 298 -31.20 -13.29 3.59
CA VAL A 298 -30.53 -12.96 2.30
C VAL A 298 -31.05 -11.67 1.65
N ASP A 299 -32.28 -11.26 1.97
CA ASP A 299 -32.89 -10.03 1.49
C ASP A 299 -32.64 -8.83 2.42
N PHE A 300 -32.09 -9.06 3.62
CA PHE A 300 -31.79 -8.01 4.59
C PHE A 300 -30.91 -6.89 4.01
N PRO A 301 -29.84 -7.18 3.24
CA PRO A 301 -29.03 -6.13 2.61
C PRO A 301 -29.80 -5.29 1.59
N ALA A 302 -30.93 -5.77 1.04
CA ALA A 302 -31.73 -5.01 0.08
C ALA A 302 -32.48 -3.82 0.72
N ALA A 303 -32.62 -3.80 2.04
CA ALA A 303 -33.11 -2.62 2.77
C ALA A 303 -32.09 -1.47 2.80
N TRP A 304 -30.82 -1.79 2.49
CA TRP A 304 -29.73 -0.84 2.39
C TRP A 304 -29.43 -0.54 0.91
N LEU A 305 -29.05 0.71 0.62
CA LEU A 305 -28.91 1.22 -0.77
C LEU A 305 -27.58 0.84 -1.44
N SER A 306 -26.78 -0.04 -0.84
CA SER A 306 -25.48 -0.48 -1.37
C SER A 306 -24.51 0.65 -1.72
N HIS A 307 -24.32 1.61 -0.81
CA HIS A 307 -23.54 2.83 -1.03
C HIS A 307 -23.94 3.71 -2.24
N TYR A 308 -25.06 3.42 -2.92
CA TYR A 308 -25.57 4.25 -4.01
C TYR A 308 -26.55 5.31 -3.52
N ARG A 309 -26.53 6.48 -4.15
CA ARG A 309 -27.61 7.46 -3.98
C ARG A 309 -28.94 6.96 -4.55
N PRO A 310 -30.07 7.16 -3.84
CA PRO A 310 -31.39 6.95 -4.41
C PRO A 310 -31.56 7.73 -5.70
N SER A 311 -32.09 7.07 -6.72
CA SER A 311 -32.43 7.65 -8.00
C SER A 311 -33.67 6.94 -8.57
N LEU A 312 -34.20 7.45 -9.68
CA LEU A 312 -35.31 6.78 -10.35
C LEU A 312 -34.92 5.40 -10.91
N SER A 313 -33.62 5.15 -11.15
CA SER A 313 -33.11 3.84 -11.58
C SER A 313 -32.69 2.94 -10.41
N HIS A 314 -32.29 3.51 -9.27
CA HIS A 314 -31.83 2.79 -8.09
C HIS A 314 -32.64 3.21 -6.86
N ALA A 315 -33.49 2.32 -6.34
CA ALA A 315 -34.42 2.60 -5.23
C ALA A 315 -35.38 3.78 -5.50
N PRO A 316 -36.25 3.69 -6.53
CA PRO A 316 -37.14 4.77 -6.94
C PRO A 316 -38.11 5.24 -5.85
N LEU A 317 -38.57 4.33 -4.99
CA LEU A 317 -39.45 4.68 -3.88
C LEU A 317 -38.74 5.59 -2.87
N VAL A 318 -37.50 5.25 -2.50
CA VAL A 318 -36.69 6.05 -1.56
C VAL A 318 -36.41 7.43 -2.18
N TYR A 319 -36.07 7.48 -3.46
CA TYR A 319 -35.88 8.75 -4.18
C TYR A 319 -37.14 9.64 -4.15
N LEU A 320 -38.32 9.07 -4.40
CA LEU A 320 -39.57 9.83 -4.37
C LEU A 320 -39.92 10.35 -2.97
N VAL A 321 -39.65 9.55 -1.94
CA VAL A 321 -39.84 9.96 -0.54
C VAL A 321 -38.86 11.07 -0.15
N ASP A 322 -37.58 10.94 -0.52
CA ASP A 322 -36.58 11.99 -0.31
C ASP A 322 -36.98 13.30 -1.00
N LEU A 323 -37.38 13.22 -2.28
CA LEU A 323 -37.86 14.37 -3.04
C LEU A 323 -39.07 15.04 -2.38
N PHE A 324 -40.02 14.24 -1.88
CA PHE A 324 -41.17 14.75 -1.15
C PHE A 324 -40.74 15.56 0.08
N TYR A 325 -39.89 14.98 0.95
CA TYR A 325 -39.45 15.66 2.17
C TYR A 325 -38.58 16.89 1.88
N ARG A 326 -37.76 16.83 0.83
CA ARG A 326 -36.92 17.95 0.38
C ARG A 326 -37.74 19.17 -0.06
N ILE A 327 -38.97 18.96 -0.54
CA ILE A 327 -39.90 20.04 -0.89
C ILE A 327 -40.78 20.40 0.31
N PHE A 328 -41.31 19.40 1.00
CA PHE A 328 -42.29 19.55 2.07
C PHE A 328 -41.70 20.27 3.29
N ILE A 329 -40.48 19.93 3.73
CA ILE A 329 -39.86 20.53 4.91
C ILE A 329 -39.64 22.05 4.71
N PRO A 330 -38.99 22.52 3.63
CA PRO A 330 -38.86 23.96 3.39
C PRO A 330 -40.20 24.67 3.25
N PHE A 331 -41.18 24.04 2.60
CA PHE A 331 -42.53 24.60 2.47
C PHE A 331 -43.17 24.86 3.85
N ILE A 332 -43.11 23.88 4.76
CA ILE A 332 -43.63 24.02 6.12
C ILE A 332 -42.84 25.09 6.90
N ILE A 333 -41.50 25.10 6.80
CA ILE A 333 -40.65 26.08 7.49
C ILE A 333 -40.96 27.51 7.01
N VAL A 334 -41.07 27.72 5.69
CA VAL A 334 -41.42 29.03 5.12
C VAL A 334 -42.82 29.45 5.54
N GLY A 335 -43.79 28.53 5.53
CA GLY A 335 -45.15 28.81 6.01
C GLY A 335 -45.18 29.24 7.48
N LEU A 336 -44.45 28.52 8.34
CA LEU A 336 -44.34 28.85 9.76
C LEU A 336 -43.65 30.21 9.98
N ALA A 337 -42.54 30.45 9.28
CA ALA A 337 -41.82 31.72 9.33
C ALA A 337 -42.70 32.89 8.87
N LEU A 338 -43.46 32.72 7.78
CA LEU A 338 -44.41 33.72 7.30
C LEU A 338 -45.50 33.99 8.33
N GLN A 339 -46.06 32.94 8.94
CA GLN A 339 -47.08 33.08 9.99
C GLN A 339 -46.54 33.89 11.18
N VAL A 340 -45.32 33.59 11.63
CA VAL A 340 -44.64 34.33 12.71
C VAL A 340 -44.43 35.79 12.30
N LEU A 341 -43.91 36.05 11.10
CA LEU A 341 -43.66 37.40 10.60
C LEU A 341 -44.95 38.22 10.47
N LEU A 342 -46.04 37.62 9.96
CA LEU A 342 -47.34 38.27 9.88
C LEU A 342 -47.91 38.58 11.27
N HIS A 343 -47.71 37.68 12.23
CA HIS A 343 -48.12 37.92 13.62
C HIS A 343 -47.35 39.08 14.26
N LEU A 344 -46.02 39.12 14.07
CA LEU A 344 -45.19 40.22 14.54
C LEU A 344 -45.55 41.55 13.87
N PHE A 345 -45.81 41.55 12.56
CA PHE A 345 -46.28 42.72 11.83
C PHE A 345 -47.61 43.24 12.34
N ARG A 346 -48.54 42.32 12.64
CA ARG A 346 -49.83 42.64 13.23
C ARG A 346 -49.68 43.33 14.60
N LEU A 347 -48.86 42.76 15.48
CA LEU A 347 -48.54 43.36 16.79
C LEU A 347 -47.90 44.74 16.66
N ALA A 348 -46.96 44.91 15.70
CA ALA A 348 -46.27 46.19 15.48
C ALA A 348 -47.18 47.28 14.90
N THR A 349 -48.18 46.92 14.09
CA THR A 349 -49.12 47.86 13.45
C THR A 349 -50.41 48.10 14.25
N GLY A 350 -50.60 47.40 15.37
CA GLY A 350 -51.75 47.57 16.26
C GLY A 350 -53.10 47.16 15.67
N ARG A 351 -53.11 46.25 14.68
CA ARG A 351 -54.33 45.69 14.05
C ARG A 351 -54.66 44.29 14.55
#